data_AF-A0A3M0GM93-F1
#
_entry.id   AF-A0A3M0GM93-F1
#
_cell.length_a   1.000
_cell.length_b   1.000
_cell.length_c   1.000
_cell.angle_alpha   90.00
_cell.angle_beta   90.00
_cell.angle_gamma   90.00
#
_symmetry.space_group_name_H-M   'P 1'
#
loop_
_entity.id
_entity.type
_entity.pdbx_description
1 polymer ?
#
loop_
_entity_poly.entity_id
_entity_poly.type
_entity_poly.pdbx_seq_one_letter_code
_entity_poly.pdbx_strand_id
1 'polypeptide(L)'
;MEGTTEKNCGACSSTEVQNLFCELLDDSTTYARALAIREHIAQCDFCQQRLEREELVRSLVRNCCAGQAKAPHSLRRRISIEILEIESRS
;
A
#
# COMPACT_ATOMS: atom_id res chain seq x y z
N MET A 1 8.62 2.28 -32.72
CA MET A 1 7.81 1.43 -31.82
C MET A 1 8.81 0.65 -30.97
N GLU A 2 9.31 1.26 -29.91
CA GLU A 2 10.19 0.58 -28.94
C GLU A 2 9.29 -0.22 -28.00
N GLY A 3 9.41 -1.55 -28.07
CA GLY A 3 8.73 -2.44 -27.15
C GLY A 3 9.29 -2.23 -25.75
N THR A 4 8.46 -1.80 -24.82
CA THR A 4 8.77 -1.86 -23.40
C THR A 4 8.96 -3.32 -23.03
N THR A 5 10.21 -3.77 -22.93
CA THR A 5 10.55 -5.06 -22.32
C THR A 5 10.10 -5.00 -20.86
N GLU A 6 8.93 -5.60 -20.57
CA GLU A 6 8.43 -5.76 -19.21
C GLU A 6 9.49 -6.47 -18.37
N LYS A 7 9.87 -5.85 -17.24
CA LYS A 7 10.84 -6.42 -16.31
C LYS A 7 10.16 -7.53 -15.53
N ASN A 8 10.61 -8.78 -15.72
CA ASN A 8 10.10 -9.94 -15.01
C ASN A 8 11.22 -10.60 -14.20
N CYS A 9 10.97 -10.89 -12.92
CA CYS A 9 11.98 -11.53 -12.06
C CYS A 9 12.10 -13.05 -12.26
N GLY A 10 11.29 -13.67 -13.12
CA GLY A 10 11.29 -15.11 -13.40
C GLY A 10 10.74 -15.99 -12.26
N ALA A 11 10.54 -15.43 -11.07
CA ALA A 11 10.16 -16.13 -9.85
C ALA A 11 8.92 -15.51 -9.18
N CYS A 12 8.03 -14.88 -9.96
CA CYS A 12 6.89 -14.12 -9.44
C CYS A 12 5.88 -14.95 -8.61
N SER A 13 5.85 -16.27 -8.83
CA SER A 13 5.03 -17.23 -8.10
C SER A 13 5.80 -17.99 -7.02
N SER A 14 7.07 -17.63 -6.77
CA SER A 14 7.88 -18.26 -5.73
C SER A 14 7.35 -17.95 -4.34
N THR A 15 7.65 -18.87 -3.41
CA THR A 15 7.37 -18.69 -1.99
C THR A 15 8.05 -17.45 -1.42
N GLU A 16 9.22 -17.09 -1.92
CA GLU A 16 9.97 -15.91 -1.47
C GLU A 16 9.21 -14.62 -1.78
N VAL A 17 8.73 -14.46 -3.01
CA VAL A 17 7.89 -13.31 -3.39
C VAL A 17 6.59 -13.32 -2.60
N GLN A 18 5.98 -14.50 -2.40
CA GLN A 18 4.78 -14.60 -1.57
C GLN A 18 5.02 -14.13 -0.12
N ASN A 19 6.14 -14.51 0.48
CA ASN A 19 6.50 -14.11 1.85
C ASN A 19 6.70 -12.60 1.94
N LEU A 20 7.32 -11.97 0.94
CA LEU A 20 7.47 -10.52 0.88
C LEU A 20 6.12 -9.80 0.82
N PHE A 21 5.16 -10.33 0.06
CA PHE A 21 3.80 -9.79 0.02
C PHE A 21 3.09 -9.94 1.37
N CYS A 22 3.18 -11.11 1.99
CA CYS A 22 2.62 -11.35 3.32
C CYS A 22 3.21 -10.38 4.35
N GLU A 23 4.54 -10.21 4.34
CA GLU A 23 5.22 -9.29 5.23
C GLU A 23 4.82 -7.84 4.95
N LEU A 24 4.90 -7.36 3.70
CA LEU A 24 4.54 -5.98 3.36
C LEU A 24 3.12 -5.60 3.79
N LEU A 25 2.19 -6.55 3.65
CA LEU A 25 0.79 -6.33 3.94
C LEU A 25 0.42 -6.74 5.37
N ASP A 26 1.37 -7.08 6.23
CA ASP A 26 1.11 -7.30 7.66
C ASP A 26 1.09 -5.97 8.41
N ASP A 27 0.12 -5.78 9.33
CA ASP A 27 -0.03 -4.54 10.08
C ASP A 27 1.13 -4.31 11.08
N SER A 28 1.91 -5.36 11.41
CA SER A 28 3.09 -5.27 12.28
C SER A 28 4.36 -4.84 11.54
N THR A 29 4.33 -4.73 10.22
CA THR A 29 5.51 -4.40 9.42
C THR A 29 5.91 -2.93 9.58
N THR A 30 7.18 -2.73 9.93
CA THR A 30 7.72 -1.38 10.11
C THR A 30 7.78 -0.61 8.78
N TYR A 31 7.69 0.72 8.86
CA TYR A 31 7.78 1.59 7.68
C TYR A 31 9.04 1.35 6.85
N ALA A 32 10.22 1.29 7.50
CA ALA A 32 11.49 1.07 6.81
C ALA A 32 11.51 -0.27 6.06
N ARG A 33 10.94 -1.32 6.68
CA ARG A 33 10.86 -2.64 6.05
C ARG A 33 9.86 -2.65 4.89
N ALA A 34 8.69 -2.03 5.06
CA ALA A 34 7.71 -1.91 3.99
C ALA A 34 8.28 -1.18 2.77
N LEU A 35 9.05 -0.09 2.99
CA LEU A 35 9.71 0.64 1.91
C LEU A 35 10.69 -0.25 1.15
N ALA A 36 11.57 -0.97 1.86
CA ALA A 36 12.53 -1.88 1.23
C ALA A 36 11.85 -2.99 0.41
N ILE A 37 10.73 -3.53 0.89
CA ILE A 37 9.97 -4.55 0.15
C ILE A 37 9.32 -3.94 -1.10
N ARG A 38 8.75 -2.74 -1.01
CA ARG A 38 8.17 -2.03 -2.17
C ARG A 38 9.23 -1.75 -3.24
N GLU A 39 10.41 -1.29 -2.84
CA GLU A 39 11.54 -1.06 -3.76
C GLU A 39 11.97 -2.34 -4.49
N HIS A 40 11.98 -3.48 -3.79
CA HIS A 40 12.27 -4.78 -4.39
C HIS A 40 11.17 -5.21 -5.37
N ILE A 41 9.89 -5.11 -4.98
CA ILE A 41 8.74 -5.47 -5.83
C ILE A 41 8.71 -4.61 -7.11
N ALA A 42 9.05 -3.31 -7.00
CA ALA A 42 9.07 -2.37 -8.12
C ALA A 42 10.12 -2.70 -9.20
N GLN A 43 11.05 -3.63 -8.93
CA GLN A 43 11.98 -4.12 -9.96
C GLN A 43 11.34 -5.09 -10.95
N CYS A 44 10.10 -5.54 -10.69
CA CYS A 44 9.36 -6.45 -11.55
C CYS A 44 7.94 -5.93 -11.81
N ASP A 45 7.62 -5.65 -13.08
CA ASP A 45 6.33 -5.10 -13.49
C ASP A 45 5.17 -6.03 -13.13
N PHE A 46 5.38 -7.35 -13.25
CA PHE A 46 4.37 -8.34 -12.87
C PHE A 46 4.09 -8.33 -11.35
N CYS A 47 5.15 -8.29 -10.54
CA CYS A 47 5.01 -8.22 -9.08
C CYS A 47 4.38 -6.89 -8.66
N GLN A 48 4.74 -5.79 -9.32
CA GLN A 48 4.15 -4.47 -9.07
C GLN A 48 2.64 -4.46 -9.37
N GLN A 49 2.22 -4.92 -10.55
CA GLN A 49 0.80 -5.02 -10.91
C GLN A 49 0.02 -5.94 -9.97
N ARG A 50 0.67 -7.03 -9.50
CA ARG A 50 0.07 -7.93 -8.52
C ARG A 50 -0.14 -7.23 -7.17
N LEU A 51 0.85 -6.45 -6.71
CA LEU A 51 0.74 -5.69 -5.46
C LEU A 51 -0.43 -4.70 -5.51
N GLU A 52 -0.59 -3.97 -6.61
CA GLU A 52 -1.70 -3.02 -6.80
C GLU A 52 -3.07 -3.71 -6.65
N ARG A 53 -3.23 -4.92 -7.20
CA ARG A 53 -4.46 -5.70 -7.09
C ARG A 53 -4.72 -6.13 -5.64
N GLU A 54 -3.69 -6.62 -4.94
CA GLU A 54 -3.79 -7.03 -3.53
C GLU A 54 -4.18 -5.84 -2.64
N GLU A 55 -3.56 -4.68 -2.84
CA GLU A 55 -3.87 -3.46 -2.09
C GLU A 55 -5.30 -2.99 -2.35
N LEU A 56 -5.76 -3.05 -3.61
CA LEU A 56 -7.13 -2.73 -3.97
C LEU A 56 -8.13 -3.66 -3.28
N VAL A 57 -7.92 -4.98 -3.33
CA VAL A 57 -8.77 -5.96 -2.63
C VAL A 57 -8.79 -5.70 -1.14
N ARG A 58 -7.63 -5.45 -0.51
CA ARG A 58 -7.56 -5.15 0.92
C ARG A 58 -8.24 -3.83 1.28
N SER A 59 -8.22 -2.82 0.41
CA SER A 59 -8.97 -1.58 0.61
C SER A 59 -10.48 -1.84 0.61
N LEU A 60 -10.97 -2.67 -0.32
CA LEU A 60 -12.38 -3.04 -0.41
C LEU A 60 -12.83 -3.81 0.83
N VAL A 61 -12.05 -4.80 1.26
CA VAL A 61 -12.33 -5.58 2.48
C VAL A 61 -12.34 -4.67 3.71
N ARG A 62 -11.36 -3.77 3.86
CA ARG A 62 -11.33 -2.80 4.97
C ARG A 62 -12.57 -1.89 4.97
N ASN A 63 -12.98 -1.40 3.81
CA ASN A 63 -14.18 -0.56 3.69
C ASN A 63 -15.48 -1.32 4.06
N CYS A 64 -15.57 -2.60 3.72
CA CYS A 64 -16.70 -3.45 4.11
C CYS A 64 -16.70 -3.75 5.61
N CYS A 65 -15.55 -4.14 6.18
CA CYS A 65 -15.45 -4.60 7.57
C CYS A 65 -15.36 -3.47 8.60
N ALA A 66 -14.77 -2.32 8.25
CA ALA A 66 -14.73 -1.11 9.09
C ALA A 66 -15.92 -0.18 8.85
N GLY A 67 -16.83 -0.56 7.95
CA GLY A 67 -18.02 0.18 7.59
C GLY A 67 -19.03 0.27 8.73
N GLN A 68 -18.79 1.19 9.67
CA GLN A 68 -19.80 1.98 10.42
C GLN A 68 -19.21 2.81 11.58
N ALA A 69 -17.95 2.63 11.96
CA ALA A 69 -17.31 3.45 12.99
C ALA A 69 -16.83 4.79 12.41
N LYS A 70 -17.77 5.65 11.98
CA LYS A 70 -17.44 7.03 11.60
C LYS A 70 -16.92 7.76 12.85
N ALA A 71 -15.71 8.30 12.77
CA ALA A 71 -15.20 9.19 13.81
C ALA A 71 -16.23 10.29 14.13
N PRO A 72 -16.42 10.65 15.42
CA PRO A 72 -17.34 11.71 15.82
C PRO A 72 -17.09 12.99 15.02
N HIS A 73 -18.15 13.69 14.65
CA HIS A 73 -18.04 14.89 13.82
C HIS A 73 -17.12 15.96 14.42
N SER A 74 -17.12 16.09 15.76
CA SER A 74 -16.22 16.97 16.50
C SER A 74 -14.74 16.65 16.27
N LEU A 75 -14.38 15.37 16.30
CA LEU A 75 -13.00 14.91 16.09
C LEU A 75 -12.56 15.16 14.64
N ARG A 76 -13.43 14.83 13.67
CA ARG A 76 -13.15 15.10 12.25
C ARG A 76 -12.93 16.58 11.97
N ARG A 77 -13.76 17.45 12.56
CA ARG A 77 -13.62 18.91 12.43
C ARG A 77 -12.27 19.39 12.98
N ARG A 78 -11.88 18.93 14.17
CA ARG A 78 -10.61 19.31 14.80
C ARG A 78 -9.41 18.92 13.93
N ILE A 79 -9.35 17.66 13.50
CA ILE A 79 -8.27 17.17 12.64
C ILE A 79 -8.20 17.97 11.33
N SER A 80 -9.35 18.29 10.72
CA SER A 80 -9.37 19.06 9.48
C SER A 80 -8.78 20.47 9.63
N ILE A 81 -9.10 21.16 10.74
CA ILE A 81 -8.53 22.49 11.03
C ILE A 81 -7.02 22.39 11.23
N GLU A 82 -6.57 21.41 12.02
CA GLU A 82 -5.16 21.24 12.38
C GLU A 82 -4.29 20.92 11.16
N ILE A 83 -4.79 20.13 10.20
CA ILE A 83 -4.12 19.88 8.92
C ILE A 83 -3.98 21.18 8.11
N LEU A 84 -5.07 21.95 7.95
CA LEU A 84 -5.07 23.22 7.19
C LEU A 84 -4.12 24.25 7.81
N GLU A 85 -4.03 24.31 9.14
CA GLU A 85 -3.10 25.21 9.84
C GLU A 85 -1.64 24.85 9.58
N ILE A 86 -1.30 23.55 9.52
CA ILE A 86 0.07 23.09 9.23
C ILE A 86 0.47 23.44 7.79
N GLU A 87 -0.43 23.25 6.81
CA GLU A 87 -0.19 23.60 5.41
C GLU A 87 0.04 25.09 5.21
N SER A 88 -0.66 25.94 5.98
CA SER A 88 -0.50 27.41 5.90
C SER A 88 0.81 27.95 6.49
N ARG A 89 1.53 27.14 7.28
CA ARG A 89 2.78 27.50 7.95
C ARG A 89 4.05 26.97 7.26
N SER A 90 3.87 26.21 6.18
CA SER A 90 4.94 25.59 5.38
C SER A 90 5.22 26.43 4.12
#